data_AF-A0A6G3ZPD3-F1
#
_entry.id   AF-A0A6G3ZPD3-F1
#
_cell.length_a   1.000
_cell.length_b   1.000
_cell.length_c   1.000
_cell.angle_alpha   90.00
_cell.angle_beta   90.00
_cell.angle_gamma   90.00
#
_symmetry.space_group_name_H-M   'P 1'
#
loop_
_entity.id
_entity.type
_entity.pdbx_description
1 polymer ?
#
loop_
_entity_poly.entity_id
_entity_poly.type
_entity_poly.pdbx_seq_one_letter_code
_entity_poly.pdbx_strand_id
1 'polypeptide(L)' 'MSDDASLDGFESTAATESDDADPAVSTYEWSPAGGECADCGASVERRWRADGERDGGLVCADCKEW' A
#
# COMPACT_ATOMS: atom_id res chain seq x y z
N MET A 1 15.94 51.33 13.04
CA MET A 1 14.66 51.04 12.34
C MET A 1 14.90 49.72 11.66
N SER A 2 14.36 48.65 12.23
CA SER A 2 14.54 47.28 11.74
C SER A 2 13.58 47.08 10.58
N ASP A 3 14.13 46.86 9.38
CA ASP A 3 13.34 46.53 8.20
C ASP A 3 12.79 45.11 8.32
N ASP A 4 11.46 45.07 8.44
CA ASP A 4 10.57 43.93 8.29
C ASP A 4 10.65 43.41 6.84
N ALA A 5 11.42 42.35 6.62
CA ALA A 5 11.49 41.70 5.31
C ALA A 5 10.32 40.72 5.17
N SER A 6 9.18 41.29 4.78
CA SER A 6 8.13 40.79 3.89
C SER A 6 8.00 39.25 3.74
N LEU A 7 6.91 38.69 4.26
CA LEU A 7 6.43 37.34 3.99
C LEU A 7 5.74 37.19 2.61
N ASP A 8 6.09 38.06 1.64
CA ASP A 8 5.56 38.05 0.28
C ASP A 8 6.39 37.07 -0.58
N GLY A 9 6.18 35.78 -0.36
CA GLY A 9 6.94 34.74 -1.05
C GLY A 9 6.45 33.33 -0.81
N PHE A 10 5.17 33.15 -0.45
CA PHE A 10 4.58 31.82 -0.26
C PHE A 10 3.69 31.37 -1.42
N GLU A 11 3.53 32.16 -2.48
CA GLU A 11 2.82 31.70 -3.68
C GLU A 11 3.76 30.93 -4.62
N SER A 12 4.50 29.97 -4.07
CA SER A 12 4.95 28.87 -4.90
C SER A 12 3.78 27.90 -4.92
N THR A 13 2.89 28.06 -5.91
CA THR A 13 2.04 26.95 -6.33
C THR A 13 3.01 25.87 -6.75
N ALA A 14 3.37 25.01 -5.79
CA ALA A 14 4.03 23.77 -6.05
C ALA A 14 3.04 23.06 -6.95
N ALA A 15 3.28 23.16 -8.26
CA ALA A 15 2.79 22.16 -9.18
C ALA A 15 3.32 20.86 -8.58
N THR A 16 2.46 20.19 -7.81
CA THR A 16 2.69 18.84 -7.38
C THR A 16 2.83 18.11 -8.69
N GLU A 17 4.07 17.94 -9.14
CA GLU A 17 4.43 16.84 -10.00
C GLU A 17 3.98 15.66 -9.16
N SER A 18 2.74 15.22 -9.43
CA SER A 18 2.26 13.93 -9.01
C SER A 18 3.15 12.97 -9.76
N ASP A 19 4.35 12.78 -9.20
CA ASP A 19 5.20 11.64 -9.44
C ASP A 19 4.22 10.47 -9.47
N ASP A 20 4.19 9.76 -10.59
CA ASP A 20 3.30 8.63 -10.84
C ASP A 20 3.70 7.53 -9.85
N ALA A 21 3.30 7.74 -8.61
CA ALA A 21 3.65 6.93 -7.49
C ALA A 21 2.86 5.66 -7.67
N ASP A 22 3.56 4.55 -7.66
CA ASP A 22 2.93 3.25 -7.79
C ASP A 22 1.78 3.13 -6.76
N PRO A 23 0.58 2.76 -7.21
CA PRO A 23 -0.58 2.69 -6.34
C PRO A 23 -0.30 1.74 -5.18
N ALA A 24 -0.62 2.17 -3.96
CA ALA A 24 -0.44 1.33 -2.79
C ALA A 24 -1.24 0.03 -2.92
N VAL A 25 -0.54 -1.07 -3.23
CA VAL A 25 -1.19 -2.37 -3.39
C VAL A 25 -1.36 -3.03 -2.02
N SER A 26 -2.58 -3.45 -1.71
CA SER A 26 -2.89 -4.11 -0.44
C SER A 26 -2.00 -5.34 -0.21
N THR A 27 -1.39 -5.45 0.97
CA THR A 27 -0.58 -6.62 1.37
C THR A 27 -1.43 -7.77 1.88
N TYR A 28 -2.74 -7.54 2.01
CA TYR A 28 -3.72 -8.42 2.59
C TYR A 28 -5.05 -8.34 1.84
N GLU A 29 -5.71 -9.47 1.67
CA GLU A 29 -7.04 -9.54 1.09
C GLU A 29 -8.00 -10.17 2.09
N TRP A 30 -9.17 -9.55 2.23
CA TRP A 30 -10.31 -10.13 2.91
C TRP A 30 -11.49 -10.27 1.95
N SER A 31 -12.07 -11.46 1.90
CA SER A 31 -13.23 -11.78 1.07
C SER A 31 -14.22 -12.64 1.86
N PRO A 32 -15.51 -12.25 1.99
CA PRO A 32 -16.50 -13.03 2.74
C PRO A 32 -16.86 -14.37 2.08
N ALA A 33 -16.64 -14.50 0.77
CA ALA A 33 -16.75 -15.78 0.06
C ALA A 33 -15.55 -16.71 0.34
N GLY A 34 -14.50 -16.20 0.97
CA GLY A 34 -13.20 -16.82 0.99
C GLY A 34 -12.52 -16.79 -0.38
N GLY A 35 -11.24 -17.12 -0.38
CA GLY A 35 -10.59 -17.57 -1.61
C GLY A 35 -9.43 -18.48 -1.29
N GLU A 36 -8.90 -19.08 -2.34
CA GLU A 36 -7.97 -20.18 -2.26
C GLU A 36 -6.58 -19.72 -1.82
N CYS A 37 -6.01 -20.42 -0.84
CA CYS A 37 -4.61 -20.28 -0.47
C CYS A 37 -3.73 -20.86 -1.57
N ALA A 38 -2.75 -20.08 -2.05
CA ALA A 38 -1.83 -20.51 -3.10
C ALA A 38 -0.93 -21.70 -2.69
N ASP A 39 -0.76 -21.94 -1.39
CA ASP A 39 0.12 -22.98 -0.86
C ASP A 39 -0.63 -24.28 -0.54
N CYS A 40 -1.68 -24.20 0.27
CA CYS A 40 -2.43 -25.37 0.74
C CYS A 40 -3.78 -25.61 0.04
N GLY A 41 -4.22 -24.69 -0.83
CA GLY A 41 -5.51 -24.79 -1.53
C GLY A 41 -6.74 -24.59 -0.64
N ALA A 42 -6.56 -24.24 0.65
CA ALA A 42 -7.69 -24.00 1.54
C ALA A 42 -8.39 -22.68 1.22
N SER A 43 -9.71 -22.71 1.14
CA SER A 43 -10.53 -21.50 1.04
C SER A 43 -10.61 -20.80 2.39
N VAL A 44 -10.01 -19.61 2.48
CA VAL A 44 -10.03 -18.80 3.70
C VAL A 44 -10.51 -17.38 3.39
N GLU A 45 -11.18 -16.78 4.36
CA GLU A 45 -11.69 -15.40 4.25
C GLU A 45 -10.55 -14.38 4.18
N ARG A 46 -9.44 -14.69 4.85
CA ARG A 46 -8.30 -13.81 5.09
C ARG A 46 -7.05 -14.39 4.45
N ARG A 47 -6.42 -13.68 3.51
CA ARG A 47 -5.19 -14.09 2.84
C ARG A 47 -4.17 -12.96 2.80
N TRP A 48 -2.89 -13.31 2.82
CA TRP A 48 -1.77 -12.37 2.83
C TRP A 48 -0.81 -12.73 1.74
N ARG A 49 -0.05 -11.76 1.25
CA ARG A 49 1.05 -12.10 0.35
C ARG A 49 2.13 -12.90 1.08
N ALA A 50 2.57 -13.98 0.45
CA ALA A 50 3.55 -14.90 1.02
C ALA A 50 4.84 -14.19 1.42
N ASP A 51 5.41 -13.44 0.48
CA ASP A 51 6.70 -12.74 0.57
C ASP A 51 6.57 -11.23 0.89
N GLY A 52 5.35 -10.69 0.89
CA GLY A 52 5.10 -9.25 1.07
C GLY A 52 5.35 -8.39 -0.17
N GLU A 53 5.81 -8.97 -1.28
CA GLU A 53 6.02 -8.34 -2.58
C GLU A 53 4.69 -8.15 -3.30
N ARG A 54 4.57 -7.18 -4.22
CA ARG A 54 3.26 -6.85 -4.82
C ARG A 54 2.65 -7.92 -5.73
N ASP A 55 3.48 -8.80 -6.28
CA ASP A 55 3.06 -9.87 -7.21
C ASP A 55 2.99 -11.26 -6.54
N GLY A 56 3.26 -11.34 -5.23
CA GLY A 56 3.26 -12.59 -4.48
C GLY A 56 1.87 -13.21 -4.35
N GLY A 57 1.81 -14.55 -4.37
CA GLY A 57 0.59 -15.31 -4.16
C GLY A 57 -0.02 -15.06 -2.78
N LEU A 58 -1.35 -15.08 -2.72
CA LEU A 58 -2.11 -14.92 -1.48
C LEU A 58 -2.21 -16.25 -0.73
N VAL A 59 -1.61 -16.31 0.45
CA VAL A 59 -1.57 -17.47 1.34
C VAL A 59 -2.38 -17.21 2.62
N CYS A 60 -2.84 -18.28 3.28
CA CYS A 60 -3.54 -18.18 4.56
C CYS A 60 -2.56 -17.84 5.71
N ALA A 61 -3.09 -17.50 6.88
CA ALA A 61 -2.27 -17.13 8.05
C ALA A 61 -1.36 -18.27 8.53
N ASP A 62 -1.74 -19.52 8.26
CA ASP A 62 -1.01 -20.72 8.68
C ASP A 62 0.17 -21.01 7.74
N CYS A 63 -0.04 -20.86 6.43
CA CYS A 63 1.01 -21.03 5.41
C CYS A 63 1.94 -19.82 5.28
N LYS A 64 1.55 -18.66 5.80
CA LYS A 64 2.38 -17.46 5.68
C LYS A 64 3.65 -17.63 6.53
N GLU A 65 4.80 -17.50 5.89
CA GLU A 65 6.11 -17.40 6.55
C GLU A 65 6.30 -15.95 7.05
N TRP A 66 5.56 -15.58 8.10
CA TRP A 66 5.55 -14.23 8.68
C TRP A 66 6.79 -13.92 9.53
#